data_AF-A0A1G5D4V9-F1
#
_entry.id   AF-A0A1G5D4V9-F1
#
_cell.length_a   1.000
_cell.length_b   1.000
_cell.length_c   1.000
_cell.angle_alpha   90.00
_cell.angle_beta   90.00
_cell.angle_gamma   90.00
#
_symmetry.space_group_name_H-M   'P 1'
#
loop_
_entity.id
_entity.type
_entity.pdbx_description
1 polymer ?
#
loop_
_entity_poly.entity_id
_entity_poly.type
_entity_poly.pdbx_seq_one_letter_code
_entity_poly.pdbx_strand_id
1 'polypeptide(L)'
;MNKTITSVLAAIGIAASAPASAIIVGGIDFGVLGGDPTKTHIETATLAQTFINGNGQNASVYGYITTVNGDNTYCADGSGNCGLFYTATFSGSQNFSSSYVEFTSATVSVFYSNVSPINLLNQDSPTNIATIQAFNGGNPWVTLTGHGNLGGIADPLAVVNGGGILTGASLSGTGFGLFDVSGPGDASVISFLNANGVLDAAGGATDIVLTSSFNNTILNIFDQANGFANGCQDGTAVAGAWCFQGTSNIRGDTQIPEPGILGLVGIGLLGLGAAARRRKA
;
A
#
# COMPACT_ATOMS: atom_id res chain seq x y z
N MET A 1 59.87 25.77 27.76
CA MET A 1 58.91 26.88 27.66
C MET A 1 58.64 27.15 26.18
N ASN A 2 57.36 27.19 25.81
CA ASN A 2 56.73 27.58 24.53
C ASN A 2 56.79 26.56 23.37
N LYS A 3 55.72 25.80 23.06
CA LYS A 3 54.45 26.17 22.34
C LYS A 3 54.75 26.64 20.90
N THR A 4 54.15 26.20 19.78
CA THR A 4 53.14 25.20 19.33
C THR A 4 53.01 25.40 17.80
N ILE A 5 52.31 24.49 17.09
CA ILE A 5 51.69 24.63 15.73
C ILE A 5 52.66 24.39 14.55
N THR A 6 52.45 23.39 13.69
CA THR A 6 51.47 23.46 12.59
C THR A 6 51.06 22.06 12.10
N SER A 7 49.86 21.62 12.48
CA SER A 7 49.13 20.52 11.87
C SER A 7 48.23 21.10 10.76
N VAL A 8 48.56 20.86 9.49
CA VAL A 8 47.67 21.12 8.35
C VAL A 8 47.73 19.91 7.45
N LEU A 9 46.66 19.10 7.47
CA LEU A 9 46.09 18.30 6.37
C LEU A 9 45.05 17.31 6.96
N ALA A 10 43.98 17.87 7.53
CA ALA A 10 42.77 17.13 7.85
C ALA A 10 41.57 17.98 7.43
N ALA A 11 41.44 18.20 6.12
CA ALA A 11 40.30 18.91 5.55
C ALA A 11 40.16 18.61 4.05
N ILE A 12 39.81 17.38 3.68
CA ILE A 12 38.85 17.11 2.59
C ILE A 12 38.18 15.78 2.92
N GLY A 13 37.16 15.86 3.77
CA GLY A 13 36.30 14.75 4.13
C GLY A 13 34.99 15.30 4.66
N ILE A 14 34.52 16.41 4.10
CA ILE A 14 33.10 16.72 4.14
C ILE A 14 32.48 15.64 3.26
N ALA A 15 32.20 14.48 3.86
CA ALA A 15 31.07 13.69 3.40
C ALA A 15 29.93 14.69 3.40
N ALA A 16 29.55 15.14 2.20
CA ALA A 16 28.34 15.88 2.02
C ALA A 16 27.26 14.97 2.62
N SER A 17 26.78 15.33 3.81
CA SER A 17 25.46 14.95 4.26
C SER A 17 24.53 15.59 3.23
N ALA A 18 24.38 14.92 2.10
CA ALA A 18 23.29 15.19 1.20
C ALA A 18 22.04 15.09 2.08
N PRO A 19 21.14 16.09 2.07
CA PRO A 19 19.84 15.88 2.67
C PRO A 19 19.28 14.59 2.07
N ALA A 20 18.78 13.67 2.90
CA ALA A 20 18.20 12.42 2.45
C ALA A 20 17.20 12.77 1.33
N SER A 21 17.55 12.41 0.10
CA SER A 21 16.71 12.71 -1.06
C SER A 21 15.44 11.88 -0.93
N ALA A 22 14.31 12.52 -1.19
CA ALA A 22 13.01 11.86 -1.34
C ALA A 22 13.13 10.58 -2.21
N ILE A 23 12.58 9.47 -1.73
CA ILE A 23 12.55 8.21 -2.48
C ILE A 23 11.32 8.24 -3.38
N ILE A 24 11.55 8.44 -4.69
CA ILE A 24 10.50 8.45 -5.71
C ILE A 24 10.49 7.11 -6.44
N VAL A 25 9.36 6.40 -6.39
CA VAL A 25 9.16 5.11 -7.07
C VAL A 25 7.83 5.10 -7.79
N GLY A 26 7.81 4.76 -9.08
CA GLY A 26 6.59 4.69 -9.89
C GLY A 26 5.76 5.98 -9.89
N GLY A 27 6.40 7.16 -9.82
CA GLY A 27 5.70 8.46 -9.80
C GLY A 27 5.20 8.92 -8.43
N ILE A 28 5.50 8.17 -7.36
CA ILE A 28 5.07 8.45 -5.99
C ILE A 28 6.29 8.76 -5.13
N ASP A 29 6.21 9.85 -4.37
CA ASP A 29 7.19 10.28 -3.39
C ASP A 29 6.87 9.65 -2.02
N PHE A 30 7.76 8.77 -1.55
CA PHE A 30 7.69 8.17 -0.21
C PHE A 30 8.45 9.00 0.85
N GLY A 31 9.01 10.14 0.46
CA GLY A 31 9.78 11.03 1.29
C GLY A 31 11.04 10.37 1.85
N VAL A 32 11.57 10.95 2.94
CA VAL A 32 12.72 10.41 3.68
C VAL A 32 12.37 9.10 4.39
N LEU A 33 11.09 8.92 4.78
CA LEU A 33 10.62 7.71 5.46
C LEU A 33 10.68 6.48 4.55
N GLY A 34 10.47 6.64 3.24
CA GLY A 34 10.68 5.54 2.28
C GLY A 34 12.12 5.03 2.18
N GLY A 35 13.09 5.80 2.71
CA GLY A 35 14.49 5.40 2.87
C GLY A 35 14.78 4.61 4.16
N ASP A 36 13.78 4.38 5.01
CA ASP A 36 13.86 3.45 6.13
C ASP A 36 13.09 2.18 5.76
N PRO A 37 13.77 1.03 5.57
CA PRO A 37 13.13 -0.19 5.09
C PRO A 37 12.08 -0.75 6.05
N THR A 38 11.98 -0.22 7.28
CA THR A 38 11.03 -0.69 8.32
C THR A 38 9.85 0.26 8.55
N LYS A 39 9.73 1.36 7.78
CA LYS A 39 8.78 2.44 8.05
C LYS A 39 8.00 2.90 6.81
N THR A 40 7.49 1.97 6.02
CA THR A 40 6.66 2.31 4.86
C THR A 40 5.17 2.06 5.10
N HIS A 41 4.40 3.12 4.89
CA HIS A 41 2.97 3.19 5.14
C HIS A 41 2.25 3.73 3.89
N ILE A 42 1.15 3.10 3.55
CA ILE A 42 0.19 3.55 2.54
C ILE A 42 -1.16 3.61 3.25
N GLU A 43 -1.64 4.81 3.57
CA GLU A 43 -2.93 4.97 4.25
C GLU A 43 -4.04 5.33 3.26
N THR A 44 -5.18 4.67 3.45
CA THR A 44 -6.26 4.66 2.46
C THR A 44 -7.62 4.98 3.09
N ALA A 45 -8.47 5.61 2.30
CA ALA A 45 -9.91 5.61 2.54
C ALA A 45 -10.53 4.45 1.75
N THR A 46 -11.03 3.44 2.48
CA THR A 46 -11.82 2.34 1.90
C THR A 46 -13.23 2.85 1.64
N LEU A 47 -13.51 3.23 0.40
CA LEU A 47 -14.74 3.94 0.08
C LEU A 47 -15.94 3.01 0.06
N ALA A 48 -15.81 1.79 -0.47
CA ALA A 48 -16.88 0.80 -0.33
C ALA A 48 -16.41 -0.66 -0.45
N GLN A 49 -17.16 -1.57 0.17
CA GLN A 49 -17.04 -3.02 0.03
C GLN A 49 -18.43 -3.68 -0.07
N THR A 50 -18.52 -4.75 -0.88
CA THR A 50 -19.74 -5.56 -0.98
C THR A 50 -19.94 -6.52 0.19
N PHE A 51 -21.20 -6.75 0.54
CA PHE A 51 -21.65 -7.68 1.56
C PHE A 51 -21.56 -9.13 1.09
N ILE A 52 -21.33 -10.03 2.04
CA ILE A 52 -21.44 -11.48 1.89
C ILE A 52 -22.28 -12.02 3.05
N ASN A 53 -23.02 -13.09 2.82
CA ASN A 53 -23.92 -13.69 3.81
C ASN A 53 -23.72 -15.20 4.01
N GLY A 54 -22.59 -15.74 3.54
CA GLY A 54 -22.24 -17.14 3.70
C GLY A 54 -20.86 -17.50 3.16
N ASN A 55 -20.55 -18.79 3.26
CA ASN A 55 -19.31 -19.38 2.71
C ASN A 55 -19.38 -19.50 1.18
N GLY A 56 -18.22 -19.55 0.53
CA GLY A 56 -18.04 -19.70 -0.92
C GLY A 56 -18.33 -18.44 -1.73
N GLN A 57 -18.51 -17.29 -1.07
CA GLN A 57 -18.83 -16.01 -1.69
C GLN A 57 -17.60 -15.12 -1.83
N ASN A 58 -17.74 -14.08 -2.64
CA ASN A 58 -16.68 -13.11 -2.91
C ASN A 58 -17.14 -11.71 -2.48
N ALA A 59 -16.18 -10.90 -2.04
CA ALA A 59 -16.37 -9.49 -1.77
C ALA A 59 -15.52 -8.64 -2.72
N SER A 60 -16.10 -7.56 -3.24
CA SER A 60 -15.41 -6.54 -4.04
C SER A 60 -15.23 -5.28 -3.21
N VAL A 61 -14.10 -4.59 -3.41
CA VAL A 61 -13.72 -3.38 -2.67
C VAL A 61 -13.15 -2.37 -3.66
N TYR A 62 -13.32 -1.08 -3.38
CA TYR A 62 -12.50 -0.04 -3.99
C TYR A 62 -12.24 1.11 -3.02
N GLY A 63 -11.22 1.90 -3.32
CA GLY A 63 -10.88 3.06 -2.53
C GLY A 63 -9.84 3.97 -3.17
N TYR A 64 -9.43 4.97 -2.39
CA TYR A 64 -8.41 5.95 -2.72
C TYR A 64 -7.35 5.97 -1.63
N ILE A 65 -6.09 6.00 -2.03
CA ILE A 65 -4.95 6.14 -1.12
C ILE A 65 -4.81 7.63 -0.82
N THR A 66 -5.10 8.01 0.42
CA THR A 66 -5.14 9.41 0.84
C THR A 66 -3.77 9.96 1.19
N THR A 67 -2.88 9.11 1.72
CA THR A 67 -1.52 9.48 2.06
C THR A 67 -0.55 8.33 1.81
N VAL A 68 0.70 8.69 1.56
CA VAL A 68 1.84 7.78 1.57
C VAL A 68 2.82 8.31 2.62
N ASN A 69 3.16 7.50 3.62
CA ASN A 69 3.98 7.91 4.76
C ASN A 69 3.45 9.19 5.46
N GLY A 70 2.12 9.36 5.50
CA GLY A 70 1.46 10.56 6.05
C GLY A 70 1.52 11.82 5.18
N ASP A 71 2.16 11.77 4.00
CA ASP A 71 2.16 12.86 3.02
C ASP A 71 0.93 12.77 2.12
N ASN A 72 0.17 13.85 1.99
CA ASN A 72 -1.00 13.97 1.09
C ASN A 72 -0.67 14.65 -0.25
N THR A 73 0.59 15.03 -0.45
CA THR A 73 1.18 15.57 -1.68
C THR A 73 2.18 14.60 -2.30
N TYR A 74 1.99 13.30 -2.08
CA TYR A 74 2.86 12.20 -2.47
C TYR A 74 3.13 12.05 -3.99
N CYS A 75 2.65 12.96 -4.84
CA CYS A 75 2.96 12.98 -6.26
C CYS A 75 4.38 13.49 -6.49
N ALA A 76 5.20 12.69 -7.18
CA ALA A 76 6.61 13.00 -7.38
C ALA A 76 6.89 14.28 -8.20
N ASP A 77 5.91 14.76 -8.96
CA ASP A 77 6.00 16.01 -9.72
C ASP A 77 5.71 17.26 -8.86
N GLY A 78 5.37 17.08 -7.58
CA GLY A 78 5.00 18.14 -6.64
C GLY A 78 3.72 18.88 -7.01
N SER A 79 2.97 18.40 -8.02
CA SER A 79 1.80 19.11 -8.56
C SER A 79 0.51 18.80 -7.79
N GLY A 80 0.49 17.68 -7.05
CA GLY A 80 -0.72 17.13 -6.45
C GLY A 80 -1.74 16.63 -7.49
N ASN A 81 -1.39 16.61 -8.78
CA ASN A 81 -2.25 16.17 -9.88
C ASN A 81 -1.98 14.71 -10.27
N CYS A 82 -1.78 13.87 -9.26
CA CYS A 82 -1.79 12.42 -9.42
C CYS A 82 -2.64 11.81 -8.29
N GLY A 83 -2.97 10.54 -8.42
CA GLY A 83 -3.65 9.81 -7.35
C GLY A 83 -3.45 8.33 -7.47
N LEU A 84 -3.36 7.66 -6.33
CA LEU A 84 -3.39 6.21 -6.25
C LEU A 84 -4.78 5.74 -5.83
N PHE A 85 -5.34 4.85 -6.62
CA PHE A 85 -6.65 4.23 -6.39
C PHE A 85 -6.47 2.73 -6.29
N TYR A 86 -7.40 2.02 -5.68
CA TYR A 86 -7.31 0.56 -5.64
C TYR A 86 -8.67 -0.09 -5.80
N THR A 87 -8.62 -1.31 -6.30
CA THR A 87 -9.72 -2.28 -6.23
C THR A 87 -9.21 -3.55 -5.57
N ALA A 88 -10.03 -4.18 -4.75
CA ALA A 88 -9.71 -5.49 -4.21
C ALA A 88 -10.83 -6.49 -4.46
N THR A 89 -10.45 -7.77 -4.55
CA THR A 89 -11.38 -8.90 -4.55
C THR A 89 -10.93 -9.89 -3.49
N PHE A 90 -11.82 -10.20 -2.55
CA PHE A 90 -11.65 -11.27 -1.60
C PHE A 90 -12.54 -12.43 -2.03
N SER A 91 -11.98 -13.62 -2.21
CA SER A 91 -12.68 -14.76 -2.79
C SER A 91 -12.65 -15.98 -1.87
N GLY A 92 -13.67 -16.82 -2.02
CA GLY A 92 -13.77 -18.08 -1.28
C GLY A 92 -13.93 -17.85 0.22
N SER A 93 -14.99 -17.12 0.61
CA SER A 93 -15.32 -16.92 2.02
C SER A 93 -15.47 -18.26 2.75
N GLN A 94 -14.99 -18.34 3.98
CA GLN A 94 -15.11 -19.52 4.82
C GLN A 94 -15.25 -19.12 6.28
N ASN A 95 -15.56 -20.11 7.14
CA ASN A 95 -15.76 -19.92 8.57
C ASN A 95 -16.71 -18.75 8.89
N PHE A 96 -17.68 -18.50 7.99
CA PHE A 96 -18.61 -17.40 8.10
C PHE A 96 -19.56 -17.60 9.28
N SER A 97 -19.74 -16.53 10.05
CA SER A 97 -20.71 -16.42 11.14
C SER A 97 -21.24 -14.99 11.23
N SER A 98 -22.12 -14.71 12.18
CA SER A 98 -22.67 -13.37 12.41
C SER A 98 -21.64 -12.32 12.81
N SER A 99 -20.43 -12.72 13.24
CA SER A 99 -19.40 -11.80 13.74
C SER A 99 -18.02 -12.06 13.16
N TYR A 100 -17.85 -13.03 12.26
CA TYR A 100 -16.54 -13.45 11.78
C TYR A 100 -16.62 -14.02 10.37
N VAL A 101 -15.57 -13.78 9.58
CA VAL A 101 -15.37 -14.39 8.27
C VAL A 101 -13.89 -14.43 7.90
N GLU A 102 -13.52 -15.40 7.09
CA GLU A 102 -12.22 -15.52 6.42
C GLU A 102 -12.39 -15.59 4.91
N PHE A 103 -11.34 -15.24 4.17
CA PHE A 103 -11.22 -15.48 2.74
C PHE A 103 -9.94 -16.25 2.45
N THR A 104 -10.03 -17.19 1.51
CA THR A 104 -8.92 -18.06 1.09
C THR A 104 -8.08 -17.47 -0.04
N SER A 105 -8.58 -16.41 -0.68
CA SER A 105 -7.86 -15.68 -1.70
C SER A 105 -8.18 -14.19 -1.60
N ALA A 106 -7.18 -13.36 -1.82
CA ALA A 106 -7.31 -11.92 -1.88
C ALA A 106 -6.39 -11.36 -2.94
N THR A 107 -6.88 -10.38 -3.70
CA THR A 107 -6.08 -9.62 -4.65
C THR A 107 -6.41 -8.15 -4.47
N VAL A 108 -5.40 -7.31 -4.28
CA VAL A 108 -5.52 -5.86 -4.23
C VAL A 108 -4.70 -5.28 -5.38
N SER A 109 -5.35 -4.64 -6.33
CA SER A 109 -4.68 -3.96 -7.44
C SER A 109 -4.76 -2.46 -7.22
N VAL A 110 -3.60 -1.81 -7.18
CA VAL A 110 -3.45 -0.36 -7.08
C VAL A 110 -3.23 0.20 -8.47
N PHE A 111 -3.87 1.30 -8.79
CA PHE A 111 -3.81 1.98 -10.08
C PHE A 111 -3.34 3.42 -9.89
N TYR A 112 -2.42 3.84 -10.75
CA TYR A 112 -1.91 5.20 -10.79
C TYR A 112 -2.72 6.04 -11.79
N SER A 113 -3.13 7.22 -11.35
CA SER A 113 -3.74 8.25 -12.18
C SER A 113 -2.82 9.47 -12.25
N ASN A 114 -2.58 9.99 -13.45
CA ASN A 114 -1.81 11.20 -13.70
C ASN A 114 -2.68 12.46 -13.87
N VAL A 115 -3.93 12.39 -13.38
CA VAL A 115 -4.85 13.53 -13.33
C VAL A 115 -5.23 13.78 -11.87
N SER A 116 -5.78 14.96 -11.59
CA SER A 116 -6.26 15.31 -10.25
C SER A 116 -7.22 14.23 -9.70
N PRO A 117 -7.12 13.89 -8.40
CA PRO A 117 -7.97 12.87 -7.80
C PRO A 117 -9.45 13.10 -8.06
N ILE A 118 -10.14 12.06 -8.53
CA ILE A 118 -11.58 12.09 -8.73
C ILE A 118 -12.32 11.88 -7.40
N ASN A 119 -13.43 12.58 -7.21
CA ASN A 119 -14.32 12.30 -6.09
C ASN A 119 -15.19 11.07 -6.40
N LEU A 120 -14.82 9.94 -5.82
CA LEU A 120 -15.53 8.66 -5.98
C LEU A 120 -16.94 8.65 -5.36
N LEU A 121 -17.34 9.69 -4.61
CA LEU A 121 -18.71 9.85 -4.10
C LEU A 121 -19.64 10.57 -5.08
N ASN A 122 -19.21 10.85 -6.31
CA ASN A 122 -20.02 11.47 -7.36
C ASN A 122 -20.66 10.46 -8.33
N GLN A 123 -20.46 9.16 -8.11
CA GLN A 123 -20.97 8.08 -8.96
C GLN A 123 -21.14 6.79 -8.16
N ASP A 124 -21.79 5.78 -8.75
CA ASP A 124 -22.00 4.48 -8.09
C ASP A 124 -20.74 3.61 -8.05
N SER A 125 -20.77 2.62 -7.18
CA SER A 125 -19.66 1.71 -6.90
C SER A 125 -19.21 0.88 -8.12
N PRO A 126 -20.11 0.28 -8.93
CA PRO A 126 -19.71 -0.38 -10.18
C PRO A 126 -18.98 0.57 -11.15
N THR A 127 -19.46 1.81 -11.30
CA THR A 127 -18.81 2.82 -12.15
C THR A 127 -17.44 3.23 -11.59
N ASN A 128 -17.31 3.34 -10.27
CA ASN A 128 -16.02 3.59 -9.60
C ASN A 128 -14.99 2.50 -9.92
N ILE A 129 -15.35 1.22 -9.76
CA ILE A 129 -14.45 0.12 -10.10
C ILE A 129 -14.01 0.20 -11.55
N ALA A 130 -14.97 0.35 -12.48
CA ALA A 130 -14.65 0.44 -13.90
C ALA A 130 -13.73 1.63 -14.23
N THR A 131 -13.96 2.78 -13.58
CA THR A 131 -13.12 3.97 -13.74
C THR A 131 -11.70 3.74 -13.23
N ILE A 132 -11.57 3.18 -12.02
CA ILE A 132 -10.26 2.90 -11.40
C ILE A 132 -9.48 1.89 -12.24
N GLN A 133 -10.14 0.81 -12.66
CA GLN A 133 -9.53 -0.23 -13.50
C GLN A 133 -9.17 0.27 -14.90
N ALA A 134 -9.68 1.42 -15.35
CA ALA A 134 -9.31 2.01 -16.63
C ALA A 134 -8.08 2.93 -16.52
N PHE A 135 -7.67 3.32 -15.31
CA PHE A 135 -6.47 4.15 -15.13
C PHE A 135 -5.21 3.44 -15.63
N ASN A 136 -4.25 4.25 -16.08
CA ASN A 136 -3.01 3.77 -16.68
C ASN A 136 -3.21 2.75 -17.82
N GLY A 137 -4.29 2.92 -18.61
CA GLY A 137 -4.63 2.03 -19.73
C GLY A 137 -4.99 0.60 -19.29
N GLY A 138 -5.45 0.42 -18.04
CA GLY A 138 -5.80 -0.88 -17.49
C GLY A 138 -4.66 -1.59 -16.75
N ASN A 139 -3.47 -1.00 -16.72
CA ASN A 139 -2.31 -1.63 -16.09
C ASN A 139 -2.19 -1.15 -14.63
N PRO A 140 -2.22 -2.07 -13.65
CA PRO A 140 -2.00 -1.69 -12.26
C PRO A 140 -0.59 -1.13 -12.07
N TRP A 141 -0.46 -0.26 -11.08
CA TRP A 141 0.79 0.26 -10.54
C TRP A 141 1.49 -0.80 -9.68
N VAL A 142 0.74 -1.52 -8.84
CA VAL A 142 1.19 -2.74 -8.17
C VAL A 142 0.00 -3.65 -7.88
N THR A 143 0.25 -4.95 -7.79
CA THR A 143 -0.74 -5.94 -7.34
C THR A 143 -0.21 -6.70 -6.14
N LEU A 144 -1.06 -6.78 -5.11
CA LEU A 144 -0.83 -7.50 -3.87
C LEU A 144 -1.68 -8.77 -3.89
N THR A 145 -1.10 -9.89 -3.49
CA THR A 145 -1.79 -11.19 -3.39
C THR A 145 -1.81 -11.64 -1.94
N GLY A 146 -2.94 -12.15 -1.47
CA GLY A 146 -3.09 -12.58 -0.08
C GLY A 146 -2.12 -13.71 0.30
N HIS A 147 -1.52 -13.58 1.48
CA HIS A 147 -0.62 -14.53 2.10
C HIS A 147 -1.30 -15.21 3.29
N GLY A 148 -1.11 -16.53 3.42
CA GLY A 148 -1.78 -17.36 4.45
C GLY A 148 -1.21 -17.18 5.86
N ASN A 149 -1.50 -18.15 6.73
CA ASN A 149 -0.93 -18.25 8.08
C ASN A 149 -1.06 -16.98 8.94
N LEU A 150 -2.23 -16.35 8.93
CA LEU A 150 -2.49 -15.13 9.72
C LEU A 150 -2.35 -15.35 11.24
N GLY A 151 -2.47 -16.60 11.70
CA GLY A 151 -2.37 -16.98 13.11
C GLY A 151 -3.67 -16.83 13.89
N GLY A 152 -3.56 -16.96 15.23
CA GLY A 152 -4.71 -16.89 16.13
C GLY A 152 -5.70 -18.03 15.89
N ILE A 153 -6.97 -17.68 15.67
CA ILE A 153 -8.04 -18.65 15.35
C ILE A 153 -8.25 -18.86 13.86
N ALA A 154 -7.52 -18.14 13.00
CA ALA A 154 -7.72 -18.21 11.55
C ALA A 154 -7.23 -19.55 10.99
N ASP A 155 -7.94 -20.07 9.99
CA ASP A 155 -7.44 -21.21 9.22
C ASP A 155 -6.07 -20.87 8.57
N PRO A 156 -5.10 -21.80 8.50
CA PRO A 156 -3.81 -21.54 7.86
C PRO A 156 -3.91 -21.10 6.39
N LEU A 157 -4.98 -21.45 5.68
CA LEU A 157 -5.23 -21.02 4.30
C LEU A 157 -5.96 -19.67 4.20
N ALA A 158 -6.43 -19.11 5.30
CA ALA A 158 -7.04 -17.78 5.29
C ALA A 158 -5.96 -16.73 5.02
N VAL A 159 -6.23 -15.84 4.07
CA VAL A 159 -5.31 -14.75 3.69
C VAL A 159 -5.81 -13.37 4.11
N VAL A 160 -7.11 -13.27 4.36
CA VAL A 160 -7.77 -12.11 4.98
C VAL A 160 -8.83 -12.65 5.94
N ASN A 161 -8.94 -12.07 7.13
CA ASN A 161 -10.07 -12.31 8.02
C ASN A 161 -10.70 -10.99 8.48
N GLY A 162 -11.90 -11.09 9.03
CA GLY A 162 -12.63 -9.93 9.51
C GLY A 162 -13.59 -10.28 10.64
N GLY A 163 -13.83 -9.30 11.49
CA GLY A 163 -14.75 -9.39 12.62
C GLY A 163 -15.73 -8.23 12.62
N GLY A 164 -16.95 -8.48 13.11
CA GLY A 164 -18.02 -7.50 13.19
C GLY A 164 -18.69 -7.46 14.56
N ILE A 165 -19.11 -6.27 14.98
CA ILE A 165 -19.92 -6.01 16.18
C ILE A 165 -21.01 -4.98 15.87
N LEU A 166 -22.17 -5.15 16.50
CA LEU A 166 -23.22 -4.15 16.43
C LEU A 166 -22.85 -2.92 17.27
N THR A 167 -22.92 -1.75 16.65
CA THR A 167 -22.81 -0.43 17.28
C THR A 167 -24.16 0.27 17.12
N GLY A 168 -25.03 0.08 18.13
CA GLY A 168 -26.44 0.46 18.02
C GLY A 168 -27.17 -0.41 16.99
N ALA A 169 -27.84 0.22 16.02
CA ALA A 169 -28.52 -0.46 14.91
C ALA A 169 -27.60 -0.68 13.69
N SER A 170 -26.33 -0.28 13.77
CA SER A 170 -25.36 -0.43 12.69
C SER A 170 -24.34 -1.54 12.99
N LEU A 171 -23.74 -2.10 11.95
CA LEU A 171 -22.65 -3.05 12.02
C LEU A 171 -21.33 -2.29 11.80
N SER A 172 -20.43 -2.40 12.77
CA SER A 172 -19.04 -1.96 12.64
C SER A 172 -18.11 -3.16 12.66
N GLY A 173 -16.93 -3.04 12.08
CA GLY A 173 -15.98 -4.15 12.12
C GLY A 173 -14.57 -3.77 11.72
N THR A 174 -13.72 -4.78 11.72
CA THR A 174 -12.31 -4.69 11.35
C THR A 174 -11.93 -5.85 10.45
N GLY A 175 -10.95 -5.63 9.57
CA GLY A 175 -10.35 -6.69 8.74
C GLY A 175 -8.83 -6.67 8.85
N PHE A 176 -8.22 -7.86 8.80
CA PHE A 176 -6.79 -8.06 8.87
C PHE A 176 -6.33 -9.00 7.75
N GLY A 177 -5.11 -8.82 7.26
CA GLY A 177 -4.54 -9.69 6.24
C GLY A 177 -3.05 -9.49 6.08
N LEU A 178 -2.41 -10.45 5.43
CA LEU A 178 -1.01 -10.40 4.99
C LEU A 178 -0.98 -10.52 3.47
N PHE A 179 -0.01 -9.88 2.84
CA PHE A 179 0.08 -9.82 1.39
C PHE A 179 1.52 -9.91 0.89
N ASP A 180 1.67 -10.59 -0.24
CA ASP A 180 2.88 -10.61 -1.06
C ASP A 180 2.72 -9.68 -2.26
N VAL A 181 3.81 -9.05 -2.68
CA VAL A 181 3.94 -8.19 -3.85
C VAL A 181 4.38 -9.04 -5.03
N SER A 182 3.46 -9.37 -5.93
CA SER A 182 3.69 -10.35 -7.00
C SER A 182 3.65 -9.76 -8.41
N GLY A 183 2.74 -8.82 -8.68
CA GLY A 183 2.46 -8.29 -10.01
C GLY A 183 1.14 -8.83 -10.61
N PRO A 184 0.61 -8.23 -11.69
CA PRO A 184 1.22 -7.22 -12.55
C PRO A 184 1.37 -5.84 -11.87
N GLY A 185 2.29 -5.02 -12.40
CA GLY A 185 2.64 -3.72 -11.83
C GLY A 185 3.87 -3.10 -12.50
N ASP A 186 4.21 -1.87 -12.11
CA ASP A 186 5.50 -1.26 -12.44
C ASP A 186 6.64 -2.05 -11.76
N ALA A 187 7.64 -2.47 -12.54
CA ALA A 187 8.72 -3.31 -12.05
C ALA A 187 9.54 -2.65 -10.91
N SER A 188 9.71 -1.32 -10.96
CA SER A 188 10.42 -0.57 -9.91
C SER A 188 9.63 -0.55 -8.61
N VAL A 189 8.30 -0.45 -8.70
CA VAL A 189 7.39 -0.46 -7.56
C VAL A 189 7.36 -1.85 -6.93
N ILE A 190 7.19 -2.90 -7.76
CA ILE A 190 7.21 -4.29 -7.31
C ILE A 190 8.52 -4.57 -6.56
N SER A 191 9.66 -4.22 -7.15
CA SER A 191 10.96 -4.43 -6.51
C SER A 191 11.12 -3.65 -5.21
N PHE A 192 10.55 -2.45 -5.11
CA PHE A 192 10.66 -1.62 -3.92
C PHE A 192 9.78 -2.13 -2.76
N LEU A 193 8.58 -2.62 -3.05
CA LEU A 193 7.64 -3.08 -2.03
C LEU A 193 7.82 -4.56 -1.64
N ASN A 194 8.51 -5.37 -2.45
CA ASN A 194 8.76 -6.79 -2.18
C ASN A 194 9.94 -7.00 -1.22
N ALA A 195 9.79 -6.53 0.02
CA ALA A 195 10.85 -6.51 1.02
C ALA A 195 10.93 -7.77 1.89
N ASN A 196 9.89 -8.59 1.94
CA ASN A 196 9.81 -9.81 2.76
C ASN A 196 10.11 -9.55 4.26
N GLY A 197 9.76 -8.36 4.77
CA GLY A 197 10.11 -7.92 6.11
C GLY A 197 9.07 -8.25 7.19
N VAL A 198 7.86 -8.62 6.79
CA VAL A 198 6.76 -8.95 7.69
C VAL A 198 6.65 -10.46 7.83
N LEU A 199 6.71 -10.99 9.06
CA LEU A 199 6.55 -12.43 9.29
C LEU A 199 5.08 -12.80 9.49
N ASP A 200 4.67 -13.91 8.87
CA ASP A 200 3.42 -14.61 9.17
C ASP A 200 3.51 -15.34 10.54
N ALA A 201 2.42 -15.98 10.96
CA ALA A 201 2.39 -16.69 12.25
C ALA A 201 3.19 -18.01 12.26
N ALA A 202 3.57 -18.53 11.10
CA ALA A 202 4.39 -19.73 10.92
C ALA A 202 5.88 -19.41 10.71
N GLY A 203 6.25 -18.13 10.63
CA GLY A 203 7.62 -17.66 10.34
C GLY A 203 7.95 -17.53 8.84
N GLY A 204 6.97 -17.67 7.95
CA GLY A 204 7.07 -17.31 6.54
C GLY A 204 7.16 -15.79 6.37
N ALA A 205 7.87 -15.35 5.33
CA ALA A 205 8.03 -13.92 5.05
C ALA A 205 6.96 -13.43 4.07
N THR A 206 6.49 -12.22 4.32
CA THR A 206 5.46 -11.50 3.57
C THR A 206 5.92 -10.04 3.41
N ASP A 207 5.27 -9.31 2.52
CA ASP A 207 5.67 -7.92 2.23
C ASP A 207 4.86 -6.90 3.03
N ILE A 208 3.56 -7.14 3.16
CA ILE A 208 2.59 -6.12 3.57
C ILE A 208 1.56 -6.67 4.56
N VAL A 209 1.28 -5.90 5.61
CA VAL A 209 0.15 -6.07 6.53
C VAL A 209 -0.99 -5.12 6.16
N LEU A 210 -2.21 -5.66 6.13
CA LEU A 210 -3.45 -4.92 6.05
C LEU A 210 -4.12 -4.83 7.43
N THR A 211 -4.56 -3.63 7.80
CA THR A 211 -5.57 -3.43 8.84
C THR A 211 -6.66 -2.53 8.30
N SER A 212 -7.92 -2.85 8.56
CA SER A 212 -9.07 -2.06 8.08
C SER A 212 -10.15 -1.95 9.14
N SER A 213 -10.99 -0.92 8.99
CA SER A 213 -12.18 -0.70 9.78
C SER A 213 -13.34 -0.29 8.88
N PHE A 214 -14.57 -0.66 9.24
CA PHE A 214 -15.76 -0.33 8.45
C PHE A 214 -17.01 -0.11 9.31
N ASN A 215 -18.03 0.51 8.70
CA ASN A 215 -19.40 0.60 9.19
C ASN A 215 -20.41 0.62 8.02
N ASN A 216 -21.68 0.32 8.28
CA ASN A 216 -22.76 0.29 7.28
C ASN A 216 -23.81 1.43 7.39
N THR A 217 -23.58 2.44 8.23
CA THR A 217 -24.55 3.51 8.48
C THR A 217 -24.59 4.50 7.33
N ILE A 218 -23.43 5.02 6.92
CA ILE A 218 -23.31 6.01 5.85
C ILE A 218 -22.83 5.29 4.61
N LEU A 219 -23.66 5.31 3.58
CA LEU A 219 -23.44 4.63 2.31
C LEU A 219 -23.41 5.66 1.18
N ASN A 220 -22.78 5.29 0.07
CA ASN A 220 -22.73 6.12 -1.12
C ASN A 220 -24.17 6.35 -1.61
N ILE A 221 -24.54 7.62 -1.77
CA ILE A 221 -25.90 8.01 -2.15
C ILE A 221 -26.27 7.49 -3.55
N PHE A 222 -25.28 7.35 -4.44
CA PHE A 222 -25.50 6.81 -5.78
C PHE A 222 -25.76 5.29 -5.75
N ASP A 223 -25.14 4.57 -4.81
CA ASP A 223 -25.46 3.16 -4.59
C ASP A 223 -26.86 2.96 -4.02
N GLN A 224 -27.30 3.87 -3.15
CA GLN A 224 -28.67 3.87 -2.65
C GLN A 224 -29.67 4.19 -3.75
N ALA A 225 -29.41 5.24 -4.54
CA ALA A 225 -30.29 5.66 -5.63
C ALA A 225 -30.42 4.59 -6.73
N ASN A 226 -29.34 3.86 -7.01
CA ASN A 226 -29.30 2.82 -8.05
C ASN A 226 -29.63 1.41 -7.50
N GLY A 227 -29.97 1.29 -6.21
CA GLY A 227 -30.37 0.02 -5.58
C GLY A 227 -29.22 -0.95 -5.28
N PHE A 228 -27.97 -0.52 -5.43
CA PHE A 228 -26.76 -1.28 -5.12
C PHE A 228 -26.51 -1.41 -3.61
N ALA A 229 -27.11 -0.55 -2.79
CA ALA A 229 -27.04 -0.59 -1.32
C ALA A 229 -28.34 -1.09 -0.64
N ASN A 230 -29.21 -1.77 -1.40
CA ASN A 230 -30.49 -2.25 -0.86
C ASN A 230 -30.29 -3.27 0.28
N GLY A 231 -31.02 -3.05 1.37
CA GLY A 231 -31.02 -3.92 2.54
C GLY A 231 -29.83 -3.77 3.49
N CYS A 232 -28.89 -2.87 3.19
CA CYS A 232 -27.68 -2.68 3.99
C CYS A 232 -27.94 -2.11 5.39
N GLN A 233 -29.05 -1.39 5.58
CA GLN A 233 -29.42 -0.73 6.83
C GLN A 233 -30.54 -1.44 7.63
N ASP A 234 -31.15 -2.50 7.08
CA ASP A 234 -32.26 -3.22 7.72
C ASP A 234 -32.02 -4.74 7.88
N GLY A 235 -30.83 -5.21 7.49
CA GLY A 235 -30.45 -6.62 7.59
C GLY A 235 -31.00 -7.52 6.49
N THR A 236 -31.60 -6.96 5.43
CA THR A 236 -32.12 -7.72 4.29
C THR A 236 -31.17 -7.75 3.09
N ALA A 237 -29.96 -7.20 3.24
CA ALA A 237 -28.95 -7.14 2.19
C ALA A 237 -28.68 -8.53 1.59
N VAL A 238 -28.62 -8.58 0.27
CA VAL A 238 -28.17 -9.74 -0.48
C VAL A 238 -26.66 -9.68 -0.69
N ALA A 239 -26.03 -10.85 -0.87
CA ALA A 239 -24.61 -10.91 -1.23
C ALA A 239 -24.35 -10.07 -2.50
N GLY A 240 -23.29 -9.27 -2.48
CA GLY A 240 -22.94 -8.32 -3.54
C GLY A 240 -23.46 -6.89 -3.35
N ALA A 241 -24.34 -6.63 -2.37
CA ALA A 241 -24.78 -5.27 -2.06
C ALA A 241 -23.64 -4.43 -1.42
N TRP A 242 -23.50 -3.16 -1.78
CA TRP A 242 -22.44 -2.26 -1.30
C TRP A 242 -22.79 -1.69 0.08
N CYS A 243 -22.50 -2.48 1.12
CA CYS A 243 -22.97 -2.20 2.48
C CYS A 243 -21.91 -1.66 3.43
N PHE A 244 -20.64 -1.64 3.06
CA PHE A 244 -19.58 -1.26 4.00
C PHE A 244 -18.75 -0.11 3.47
N GLN A 245 -18.48 0.88 4.32
CA GLN A 245 -17.55 1.99 4.07
C GLN A 245 -16.60 2.14 5.25
N GLY A 246 -15.37 2.61 5.02
CA GLY A 246 -14.43 2.85 6.10
C GLY A 246 -13.03 3.24 5.66
N THR A 247 -12.03 2.71 6.36
CA THR A 247 -10.62 3.05 6.13
C THR A 247 -9.76 1.80 6.19
N SER A 248 -8.66 1.81 5.44
CA SER A 248 -7.66 0.76 5.48
C SER A 248 -6.27 1.39 5.60
N ASN A 249 -5.42 0.76 6.40
CA ASN A 249 -4.03 1.09 6.53
C ASN A 249 -3.22 -0.12 6.03
N ILE A 250 -2.37 0.12 5.05
CA ILE A 250 -1.51 -0.87 4.42
C ILE A 250 -0.08 -0.50 4.81
N ARG A 251 0.64 -1.41 5.46
CA ARG A 251 1.99 -1.16 5.97
C ARG A 251 2.90 -2.30 5.59
N GLY A 252 4.15 -2.01 5.32
CA GLY A 252 5.12 -3.03 4.97
C GLY A 252 6.53 -2.49 5.06
N ASP A 253 7.45 -3.39 4.76
CA ASP A 253 8.85 -3.06 4.63
C ASP A 253 9.15 -2.70 3.16
N THR A 254 10.27 -2.01 2.93
CA THR A 254 10.73 -1.67 1.58
C THR A 254 12.14 -2.16 1.31
N GLN A 255 12.39 -2.56 0.06
CA GLN A 255 13.72 -2.84 -0.43
C GLN A 255 14.26 -1.60 -1.14
N ILE A 256 15.19 -0.90 -0.48
CA ILE A 256 15.89 0.21 -1.10
C ILE A 256 16.98 -0.39 -1.99
N PRO A 257 16.95 -0.19 -3.32
CA PRO A 257 18.07 -0.58 -4.16
C PRO A 257 19.31 0.12 -3.62
N GLU A 258 20.32 -0.64 -3.19
CA GLU A 258 21.55 -0.05 -2.67
C GLU A 258 22.03 1.01 -3.67
N PRO A 259 22.27 2.27 -3.26
CA PRO A 259 22.81 3.27 -4.15
C PRO A 259 24.12 2.70 -4.69
N GLY A 260 24.19 2.45 -6.00
CA GLY A 260 25.24 1.65 -6.61
C GLY A 260 26.64 2.03 -6.11
N ILE A 261 27.16 1.32 -5.12
CA ILE A 261 28.50 1.51 -4.57
C ILE A 261 29.54 1.28 -5.68
N LEU A 262 29.17 0.55 -6.73
CA LEU A 262 29.93 0.39 -7.98
C LEU A 262 30.24 1.73 -8.68
N GLY A 263 29.37 2.74 -8.61
CA GLY A 263 29.60 4.05 -9.21
C GLY A 263 30.66 4.88 -8.47
N LEU A 264 30.68 4.81 -7.14
CA LEU A 264 31.64 5.53 -6.30
C LEU A 264 33.02 4.84 -6.24
N VAL A 265 33.08 3.51 -6.31
CA VAL A 265 34.35 2.79 -6.45
C VAL A 265 34.97 3.07 -7.83
N GLY A 266 34.17 3.18 -8.90
CA GLY A 266 34.63 3.57 -10.23
C GLY A 266 35.22 4.99 -10.30
N ILE A 267 34.56 5.97 -9.68
CA ILE A 267 35.07 7.35 -9.58
C ILE A 267 36.27 7.45 -8.64
N GLY A 268 36.27 6.70 -7.53
CA GLY A 268 37.39 6.61 -6.60
C GLY A 268 38.66 6.05 -7.25
N LEU A 269 38.52 5.02 -8.10
CA LEU A 269 39.64 4.45 -8.86
C LEU A 269 40.10 5.33 -10.04
N LEU A 270 39.18 6.05 -10.70
CA LEU A 270 39.53 7.05 -11.72
C LEU A 270 40.30 8.24 -11.11
N GLY A 271 39.89 8.69 -9.92
CA GLY A 271 40.58 9.74 -9.15
C GLY A 271 41.98 9.32 -8.71
N LEU A 272 42.16 8.09 -8.21
CA LEU A 272 43.48 7.54 -7.88
C LEU A 272 44.35 7.30 -9.12
N GLY A 273 43.77 6.87 -10.24
CA GLY A 273 44.49 6.68 -11.52
C GLY A 273 45.02 7.98 -12.12
N ALA A 274 44.25 9.08 -12.03
CA ALA A 274 44.67 10.41 -12.46
C ALA A 274 45.72 11.02 -11.51
N ALA A 275 45.61 10.78 -10.20
CA ALA A 275 46.59 11.24 -9.21
C ALA A 275 47.93 10.49 -9.30
N ALA A 276 47.92 9.18 -9.62
CA ALA A 276 49.13 8.39 -9.81
C ALA A 276 49.92 8.82 -11.07
N ARG A 277 49.25 9.26 -12.14
CA ARG A 277 49.92 9.78 -13.36
C ARG A 277 50.57 11.15 -13.16
N ARG A 278 50.06 12.00 -12.25
CA ARG A 278 50.66 13.32 -11.96
C ARG A 278 51.93 13.27 -11.11
N ARG A 279 52.31 12.13 -10.53
CA ARG A 279 53.60 11.97 -9.81
C ARG A 279 54.75 11.48 -10.70
N LYS A 280 54.54 11.31 -12.01
CA LYS A 280 55.57 10.85 -12.97
C LYS A 280 55.78 11.78 -14.19
N ALA A 281 55.29 13.01 -14.13
CA ALA A 281 55.60 14.07 -15.10
C ALA A 281 56.31 15.22 -14.38
#